data_AF-X0X6E4-F1
#
_entry.id   AF-X0X6E4-F1
#
_cell.length_a   1.000
_cell.length_b   1.000
_cell.length_c   1.000
_cell.angle_alpha   90.00
_cell.angle_beta   90.00
_cell.angle_gamma   90.00
#
_symmetry.space_group_name_H-M   'P 1'
#
loop_
_entity.id
_entity.type
_entity.pdbx_description
1 polymer ?
#
loop_
_entity_poly.entity_id
_entity_poly.type
_entity_poly.pdbx_seq_one_letter_code
_entity_poly.pdbx_strand_id
1 'polypeptide(L)'
;MDTKKNLTSPTISELRKKLAKGHNSALKNFWVKIGKTGTPLIELLDEDNSHKLVTFIVQADKETKNAIIICSLADQDDMVSHNICERIEDTDILYKSFVVLNGTRTIYTISKNNSLKFHRFYDNLMDNWDTLAPDPYNPKRFTQRYRREGQKFVVEYSVL
;
A
#
# COMPACT_ATOMS: atom_id res chain seq x y z
N MET A 1 8.28 26.98 2.61
CA MET A 1 9.32 26.38 1.73
C MET A 1 9.25 24.89 1.97
N ASP A 2 8.44 24.19 1.18
CA ASP A 2 8.22 22.75 1.33
C ASP A 2 9.39 22.00 0.70
N THR A 3 10.39 21.70 1.52
CA THR A 3 11.29 20.59 1.21
C THR A 3 10.44 19.32 1.24
N LYS A 4 9.96 18.89 0.07
CA LYS A 4 9.50 17.51 -0.17
C LYS A 4 10.68 16.59 0.17
N LYS A 5 10.86 16.28 1.46
CA LYS A 5 11.73 15.20 1.93
C LYS A 5 11.15 13.97 1.26
N ASN A 6 11.90 13.33 0.35
CA ASN A 6 11.49 12.06 -0.24
C ASN A 6 11.38 11.05 0.91
N LEU A 7 10.17 10.90 1.44
CA LEU A 7 9.82 10.01 2.55
C LEU A 7 9.79 8.57 2.02
N THR A 8 10.98 8.07 1.70
CA THR A 8 11.18 6.70 1.26
C THR A 8 11.44 5.84 2.50
N SER A 9 10.75 4.71 2.59
CA SER A 9 10.98 3.73 3.65
C SER A 9 12.47 3.38 3.75
N PRO A 10 13.06 3.41 4.96
CA PRO A 10 14.42 2.91 5.19
C PRO A 10 14.60 1.47 4.68
N THR A 11 13.63 0.59 4.97
CA THR A 11 13.65 -0.80 4.49
C THR A 11 13.63 -0.88 2.96
N ILE A 12 12.77 -0.10 2.28
CA ILE A 12 12.71 -0.05 0.80
C ILE A 12 14.00 0.52 0.21
N SER A 13 14.55 1.56 0.84
CA SER A 13 15.81 2.18 0.42
C SER A 13 16.99 1.21 0.54
N GLU A 14 17.05 0.44 1.63
CA GLU A 14 18.07 -0.58 1.82
C GLU A 14 17.94 -1.71 0.80
N LEU A 15 16.70 -2.16 0.51
CA LEU A 15 16.44 -3.16 -0.52
C LEU A 15 16.93 -2.69 -1.89
N ARG A 16 16.56 -1.48 -2.33
CA ARG A 16 17.05 -0.88 -3.58
C ARG A 16 18.57 -0.87 -3.66
N LYS A 17 19.24 -0.43 -2.59
CA LYS A 17 20.72 -0.42 -2.52
C LYS A 17 21.32 -1.82 -2.67
N LYS A 18 20.72 -2.85 -2.05
CA LYS A 18 21.20 -4.24 -2.17
C LYS A 18 20.98 -4.78 -3.59
N LEU A 19 19.84 -4.50 -4.20
CA LEU A 19 19.53 -4.91 -5.57
C LEU A 19 20.48 -4.26 -6.57
N ALA A 20 20.73 -2.95 -6.45
CA ALA A 20 21.68 -2.23 -7.30
C ALA A 20 23.12 -2.75 -7.19
N LYS A 21 23.49 -3.37 -6.06
CA LYS A 21 24.80 -4.03 -5.86
C LYS A 21 24.84 -5.48 -6.36
N GLY A 22 23.78 -5.99 -6.99
CA GLY A 22 23.72 -7.36 -7.49
C GLY A 22 23.58 -8.41 -6.39
N HIS A 23 23.06 -8.05 -5.20
CA HIS A 23 22.84 -9.02 -4.13
C HIS A 23 21.62 -9.90 -4.45
N ASN A 24 21.84 -11.00 -5.17
CA ASN A 24 20.78 -11.89 -5.69
C ASN A 24 19.82 -12.45 -4.63
N SER A 25 20.24 -12.53 -3.36
CA SER A 25 19.39 -13.00 -2.26
C SER A 25 18.53 -11.91 -1.60
N ALA A 26 18.74 -10.63 -1.93
CA ALA A 26 18.09 -9.51 -1.26
C ALA A 26 16.56 -9.55 -1.36
N LEU A 27 16.02 -9.84 -2.55
CA LEU A 27 14.58 -9.94 -2.78
C LEU A 27 13.95 -11.11 -2.01
N LYS A 28 14.58 -12.29 -2.06
CA LYS A 28 14.14 -13.46 -1.30
C LYS A 28 14.14 -13.19 0.20
N ASN A 29 15.20 -12.58 0.71
CA ASN A 29 15.31 -12.24 2.13
C ASN A 29 14.27 -11.20 2.57
N PHE A 30 13.94 -10.25 1.70
CA PHE A 30 12.85 -9.30 1.93
C PHE A 30 11.51 -10.02 2.11
N TRP A 31 11.13 -10.90 1.18
CA TRP A 31 9.88 -11.66 1.29
C TRP A 31 9.84 -12.59 2.51
N VAL A 32 10.96 -13.22 2.87
CA VAL A 32 11.06 -14.00 4.12
C VAL A 32 10.85 -13.12 5.35
N LYS A 33 11.37 -11.88 5.36
CA LYS A 33 11.13 -10.92 6.44
C LYS A 33 9.65 -10.54 6.49
N ILE A 34 9.07 -10.14 5.36
CA ILE A 34 7.64 -9.78 5.24
C ILE A 34 6.73 -10.92 5.72
N GLY A 35 7.00 -12.17 5.34
CA GLY A 35 6.23 -13.32 5.80
C GLY A 35 6.28 -13.54 7.32
N LYS A 36 7.33 -13.05 8.01
CA LYS A 36 7.48 -13.14 9.47
C LYS A 36 6.92 -11.93 10.21
N THR A 37 7.15 -10.73 9.69
CA THR A 37 6.78 -9.47 10.38
C THR A 37 5.42 -8.95 9.97
N GLY A 38 4.92 -9.40 8.83
CA GLY A 38 3.72 -8.90 8.18
C GLY A 38 3.89 -7.51 7.59
N THR A 39 2.77 -6.95 7.17
CA THR A 39 2.60 -5.63 6.54
C THR A 39 1.42 -4.86 7.16
N PRO A 40 1.37 -3.53 7.01
CA PRO A 40 2.37 -2.66 6.38
C PRO A 40 3.65 -2.54 7.22
N LEU A 41 4.73 -2.07 6.60
CA LEU A 41 5.94 -1.67 7.34
C LEU A 41 5.65 -0.39 8.12
N ILE A 42 5.97 -0.37 9.41
CA ILE A 42 5.82 0.81 10.28
C ILE A 42 7.19 1.20 10.78
N GLU A 43 7.71 2.32 10.29
CA GLU A 43 9.06 2.78 10.56
C GLU A 43 9.03 4.14 11.28
N LEU A 44 10.04 4.38 12.11
CA LEU A 44 10.25 5.66 12.76
C LEU A 44 10.75 6.69 11.73
N LEU A 45 10.40 7.95 11.94
CA LEU A 45 11.00 9.07 11.24
C LEU A 45 12.08 9.69 12.13
N ASP A 46 13.25 9.92 11.56
CA ASP A 46 14.33 10.58 12.29
C ASP A 46 13.86 11.94 12.78
N GLU A 47 14.12 12.22 14.06
CA GLU A 47 13.81 13.49 14.74
C GLU A 47 12.32 13.82 14.88
N ASP A 48 11.41 12.94 14.44
CA ASP A 48 9.96 13.08 14.60
C ASP A 48 9.36 11.88 15.34
N ASN A 49 9.19 12.05 16.65
CA ASN A 49 8.58 11.03 17.51
C ASN A 49 7.05 11.07 17.49
N SER A 50 6.42 12.05 16.84
CA SER A 50 4.96 12.20 16.80
C SER A 50 4.32 11.49 15.62
N HIS A 51 5.11 11.18 14.59
CA HIS A 51 4.67 10.50 13.39
C HIS A 51 5.38 9.16 13.17
N LYS A 52 4.78 8.35 12.30
CA LYS A 52 5.38 7.15 11.72
C LYS A 52 5.32 7.23 10.20
N LEU A 53 6.25 6.54 9.57
CA LEU A 53 6.14 6.19 8.16
C LEU A 53 5.46 4.82 8.05
N VAL A 54 4.31 4.79 7.39
CA VAL A 54 3.58 3.55 7.08
C VAL A 54 3.77 3.25 5.60
N THR A 55 4.40 2.12 5.29
CA THR A 55 4.66 1.68 3.92
C THR A 55 3.92 0.37 3.63
N PHE A 56 2.91 0.48 2.79
CA PHE A 56 2.17 -0.64 2.24
C PHE A 56 3.00 -1.35 1.18
N ILE A 57 2.96 -2.68 1.19
CA ILE A 57 3.71 -3.54 0.26
C ILE A 57 2.70 -4.38 -0.52
N VAL A 58 2.81 -4.36 -1.85
CA VAL A 58 1.98 -5.16 -2.74
C VAL A 58 2.89 -6.09 -3.52
N GLN A 59 2.66 -7.40 -3.40
CA GLN A 59 3.32 -8.38 -4.25
C GLN A 59 2.63 -8.44 -5.61
N ALA A 60 3.34 -8.07 -6.67
CA ALA A 60 2.92 -8.20 -8.04
C ALA A 60 3.22 -9.59 -8.62
N ASP A 61 2.49 -9.93 -9.65
CA ASP A 61 2.82 -10.98 -10.59
C ASP A 61 3.07 -10.37 -11.98
N LYS A 62 3.23 -11.23 -13.00
CA LYS A 62 3.44 -10.81 -14.39
C LYS A 62 2.24 -10.07 -15.00
N GLU A 63 1.05 -10.23 -14.44
CA GLU A 63 -0.19 -9.62 -14.93
C GLU A 63 -0.51 -8.30 -14.20
N THR A 64 0.19 -8.01 -13.11
CA THR A 64 0.01 -6.81 -12.30
C THR A 64 0.64 -5.59 -12.98
N LYS A 65 -0.19 -4.78 -13.65
CA LYS A 65 0.18 -3.53 -14.33
C LYS A 65 0.32 -2.35 -13.38
N ASN A 66 -0.59 -2.22 -12.42
CA ASN A 66 -0.59 -1.17 -11.40
C ASN A 66 -1.21 -1.70 -10.10
N ALA A 67 -1.02 -0.95 -9.01
CA ALA A 67 -1.73 -1.19 -7.76
C ALA A 67 -2.02 0.13 -7.05
N ILE A 68 -3.17 0.23 -6.39
CA ILE A 68 -3.57 1.35 -5.54
C ILE A 68 -3.89 0.83 -4.13
N ILE A 69 -3.47 1.59 -3.11
CA ILE A 69 -3.94 1.40 -1.74
C ILE A 69 -5.17 2.27 -1.53
N ILE A 70 -6.32 1.62 -1.31
CA ILE A 70 -7.56 2.31 -0.97
C ILE A 70 -7.65 2.37 0.55
N CYS A 71 -7.38 3.55 1.12
CA CYS A 71 -7.44 3.79 2.57
C CYS A 71 -7.78 5.27 2.87
N SER A 72 -8.16 5.58 4.10
CA SER A 72 -8.49 6.96 4.49
C SER A 72 -7.28 7.88 4.66
N LEU A 73 -6.05 7.34 4.60
CA LEU A 73 -4.79 8.10 4.66
C LEU A 73 -4.42 8.72 3.30
N ALA A 74 -5.04 8.20 2.26
CA ALA A 74 -4.84 8.61 0.88
C ALA A 74 -5.74 9.81 0.53
N ASP A 75 -5.35 10.55 -0.51
CA ASP A 75 -6.14 11.68 -1.02
C ASP A 75 -7.51 11.18 -1.50
N GLN A 76 -8.57 11.55 -0.76
CA GLN A 76 -9.93 11.04 -0.97
C GLN A 76 -10.65 11.67 -2.16
N ASP A 77 -10.18 12.84 -2.62
CA ASP A 77 -10.75 13.55 -3.75
C ASP A 77 -10.15 13.05 -5.07
N ASP A 78 -8.84 12.78 -5.09
CA ASP A 78 -8.17 12.11 -6.21
C ASP A 78 -7.39 10.88 -5.74
N MET A 79 -8.10 9.75 -5.73
CA MET A 79 -7.53 8.46 -5.36
C MET A 79 -6.39 8.02 -6.29
N VAL A 80 -6.32 8.51 -7.52
CA VAL A 80 -5.39 7.99 -8.52
C VAL A 80 -4.09 8.77 -8.51
N SER A 81 -4.13 10.10 -8.64
CA SER A 81 -2.91 10.88 -8.86
C SER A 81 -1.88 10.76 -7.74
N HIS A 82 -2.34 10.55 -6.50
CA HIS A 82 -1.47 10.52 -5.34
C HIS A 82 -1.31 9.15 -4.69
N ASN A 83 -2.04 8.10 -5.09
CA ASN A 83 -2.07 6.83 -4.33
C ASN A 83 -1.69 5.57 -5.12
N ILE A 84 -1.32 5.73 -6.40
CA ILE A 84 -0.67 4.66 -7.16
C ILE A 84 0.62 4.22 -6.45
N CYS A 85 0.79 2.91 -6.31
CA CYS A 85 2.00 2.30 -5.77
C CYS A 85 3.15 2.38 -6.79
N GLU A 86 4.34 2.65 -6.28
CA GLU A 86 5.57 2.66 -7.08
C GLU A 86 6.18 1.26 -7.12
N ARG A 87 6.66 0.83 -8.29
CA ARG A 87 7.40 -0.43 -8.42
C ARG A 87 8.87 -0.23 -8.05
N ILE A 88 9.44 -1.19 -7.32
CA ILE A 88 10.88 -1.31 -7.13
C ILE A 88 11.46 -1.96 -8.39
N GLU A 89 11.93 -1.13 -9.33
CA GLU A 89 12.63 -1.52 -10.56
C GLU A 89 12.00 -2.78 -11.22
N ASP A 90 12.79 -3.80 -11.53
CA ASP A 90 12.34 -5.05 -12.18
C ASP A 90 11.88 -6.14 -11.18
N THR A 91 11.43 -5.75 -9.99
CA THR A 91 10.98 -6.69 -8.95
C THR A 91 9.46 -6.86 -8.92
N ASP A 92 9.01 -7.86 -8.16
CA ASP A 92 7.62 -8.11 -7.85
C ASP A 92 7.08 -7.25 -6.70
N ILE A 93 7.78 -6.17 -6.30
CA ILE A 93 7.34 -5.30 -5.20
C ILE A 93 6.83 -3.98 -5.74
N LEU A 94 5.58 -3.66 -5.40
CA LEU A 94 5.08 -2.28 -5.41
C LEU A 94 4.88 -1.79 -3.98
N TYR A 95 5.01 -0.49 -3.77
CA TYR A 95 4.81 0.09 -2.44
C TYR A 95 4.16 1.47 -2.49
N LYS A 96 3.53 1.84 -1.37
CA LYS A 96 3.08 3.22 -1.12
C LYS A 96 3.32 3.60 0.32
N SER A 97 3.88 4.79 0.55
CA SER A 97 4.17 5.30 1.89
C SER A 97 3.29 6.49 2.25
N PHE A 98 2.91 6.56 3.51
CA PHE A 98 2.22 7.70 4.12
C PHE A 98 2.88 8.05 5.45
N VAL A 99 3.01 9.33 5.74
CA VAL A 99 3.35 9.81 7.08
C VAL A 99 2.07 9.99 7.86
N VAL A 100 1.99 9.39 9.03
CA VAL A 100 0.79 9.39 9.87
C VAL A 100 1.13 9.73 11.30
N LEU A 101 0.17 10.31 12.03
CA LEU A 101 0.29 10.53 13.47
C LEU A 101 0.38 9.19 14.21
N ASN A 102 1.11 9.16 15.32
CA ASN A 102 1.13 8.02 16.22
C ASN A 102 -0.28 7.65 16.68
N GLY A 103 -0.57 6.35 16.73
CA GLY A 103 -1.87 5.84 17.14
C GLY A 103 -2.95 5.91 16.06
N THR A 104 -2.62 6.39 14.85
CA THR A 104 -3.51 6.30 13.69
C THR A 104 -3.95 4.84 13.48
N ARG A 105 -5.26 4.65 13.34
CA ARG A 105 -5.89 3.37 13.01
C ARG A 105 -6.77 3.58 11.81
N THR A 106 -6.69 2.67 10.85
CA THR A 106 -7.56 2.72 9.67
C THR A 106 -7.71 1.32 9.08
N ILE A 107 -8.57 1.22 8.08
CA ILE A 107 -8.69 0.04 7.23
C ILE A 107 -8.20 0.36 5.83
N TYR A 108 -7.66 -0.64 5.14
CA TYR A 108 -7.21 -0.50 3.77
C TYR A 108 -7.46 -1.77 2.96
N THR A 109 -7.61 -1.63 1.65
CA THR A 109 -7.65 -2.76 0.71
C THR A 109 -6.78 -2.43 -0.50
N ILE A 110 -6.33 -3.47 -1.20
CA ILE A 110 -5.44 -3.35 -2.36
C ILE A 110 -6.28 -3.54 -3.61
N SER A 111 -6.24 -2.59 -4.54
CA SER A 111 -6.77 -2.76 -5.90
C SER A 111 -5.60 -2.97 -6.85
N LYS A 112 -5.43 -4.20 -7.33
CA LYS A 112 -4.47 -4.51 -8.41
C LYS A 112 -5.14 -4.29 -9.76
N ASN A 113 -4.39 -3.83 -10.76
CA ASN A 113 -4.92 -3.57 -12.10
C ASN A 113 -6.13 -2.61 -12.08
N ASN A 114 -6.07 -1.60 -11.21
CA ASN A 114 -7.08 -0.57 -11.10
C ASN A 114 -7.24 0.15 -12.46
N SER A 115 -8.47 0.58 -12.76
CA SER A 115 -8.79 1.28 -14.00
C SER A 115 -8.11 2.66 -14.13
N LEU A 116 -7.62 3.23 -13.02
CA LEU A 116 -6.96 4.54 -12.93
C LEU A 116 -7.83 5.71 -13.43
N LYS A 117 -9.14 5.52 -13.57
CA LYS A 117 -10.06 6.61 -13.85
C LYS A 117 -10.17 7.50 -12.61
N PHE A 118 -10.36 8.81 -12.82
CA PHE A 118 -10.61 9.73 -11.72
C PHE A 118 -11.85 9.27 -10.96
N HIS A 119 -11.67 9.02 -9.67
CA HIS A 119 -12.72 8.57 -8.78
C HIS A 119 -12.50 9.15 -7.40
N ARG A 120 -13.60 9.59 -6.78
CA ARG A 120 -13.67 9.75 -5.33
C ARG A 120 -13.51 8.38 -4.67
N PHE A 121 -13.10 8.37 -3.40
CA PHE A 121 -12.88 7.14 -2.62
C PHE A 121 -13.91 6.02 -2.85
N TYR A 122 -15.21 6.32 -2.67
CA TYR A 122 -16.26 5.32 -2.79
C TYR A 122 -16.51 4.88 -4.23
N ASP A 123 -16.37 5.77 -5.22
CA ASP A 123 -16.54 5.40 -6.62
C ASP A 123 -15.40 4.48 -7.07
N ASN A 124 -14.16 4.74 -6.62
CA ASN A 124 -13.03 3.87 -6.92
C ASN A 124 -13.24 2.46 -6.34
N LEU A 125 -13.74 2.39 -5.10
CA LEU A 125 -14.06 1.14 -4.44
C LEU A 125 -15.15 0.35 -5.21
N MET A 126 -16.13 1.03 -5.80
CA MET A 126 -17.22 0.38 -6.54
C MET A 126 -16.76 -0.11 -7.90
N ASP A 127 -16.12 0.77 -8.65
CA ASP A 127 -15.82 0.53 -10.05
C ASP A 127 -14.69 -0.49 -10.22
N ASN A 128 -13.95 -0.79 -9.14
CA ASN A 128 -12.87 -1.76 -9.11
C ASN A 128 -13.11 -2.87 -8.08
N TRP A 129 -14.36 -3.08 -7.62
CA TRP A 129 -14.70 -3.97 -6.49
C TRP A 129 -14.21 -5.43 -6.66
N ASP A 130 -14.17 -5.91 -7.90
CA ASP A 130 -13.76 -7.24 -8.32
C ASP A 130 -12.22 -7.44 -8.28
N THR A 131 -11.47 -6.34 -8.22
CA THR A 131 -10.01 -6.34 -8.11
C THR A 131 -9.50 -6.16 -6.67
N LEU A 132 -10.42 -5.93 -5.72
CA LEU A 132 -10.07 -5.64 -4.34
C LEU A 132 -9.67 -6.90 -3.60
N ALA A 133 -8.55 -6.85 -2.91
CA ALA A 133 -8.12 -7.91 -2.03
C ALA A 133 -7.49 -7.34 -0.75
N PRO A 134 -7.72 -7.99 0.40
CA PRO A 134 -6.99 -7.64 1.61
C PRO A 134 -5.51 -8.01 1.44
N ASP A 135 -4.66 -7.33 2.21
CA ASP A 135 -3.22 -7.56 2.18
C ASP A 135 -2.85 -8.94 2.73
N PRO A 136 -2.34 -9.88 1.91
CA PRO A 136 -2.10 -11.26 2.34
C PRO A 136 -1.10 -11.38 3.50
N TYR A 137 -0.24 -10.38 3.71
CA TYR A 137 0.78 -10.38 4.77
C TYR A 137 0.32 -9.66 6.05
N ASN A 138 -0.89 -9.11 6.10
CA ASN A 138 -1.47 -8.55 7.32
C ASN A 138 -2.51 -9.53 7.91
N PRO A 139 -2.32 -10.15 9.08
CA PRO A 139 -3.33 -11.08 9.61
C PRO A 139 -4.60 -10.39 10.12
N LYS A 140 -4.59 -9.07 10.32
CA LYS A 140 -5.73 -8.32 10.88
C LYS A 140 -6.71 -7.97 9.76
N ARG A 141 -7.93 -8.50 9.86
CA ARG A 141 -8.98 -8.35 8.84
C ARG A 141 -10.19 -7.60 9.35
N PHE A 142 -10.88 -6.92 8.45
CA PHE A 142 -12.18 -6.30 8.68
C PHE A 142 -13.04 -6.46 7.42
N THR A 143 -14.29 -6.89 7.58
CA THR A 143 -15.20 -7.08 6.45
C THR A 143 -16.31 -6.04 6.52
N GLN A 144 -16.50 -5.29 5.43
CA GLN A 144 -17.61 -4.36 5.29
C GLN A 144 -18.55 -4.83 4.19
N ARG A 145 -19.85 -4.81 4.50
CA ARG A 145 -20.92 -5.08 3.53
C ARG A 145 -21.56 -3.76 3.16
N TYR A 146 -21.79 -3.58 1.88
CA TYR A 146 -22.36 -2.36 1.37
C TYR A 146 -23.57 -2.62 0.49
N ARG A 147 -24.35 -1.56 0.28
CA ARG A 147 -25.49 -1.53 -0.62
C ARG A 147 -25.52 -0.20 -1.37
N ARG A 148 -25.46 -0.23 -2.69
CA ARG A 148 -25.57 0.95 -3.56
C ARG A 148 -26.41 0.58 -4.78
N GLU A 149 -27.41 1.40 -5.10
CA GLU A 149 -28.27 1.22 -6.30
C GLU A 149 -28.86 -0.20 -6.43
N GLY A 150 -29.21 -0.83 -5.31
CA GLY A 150 -29.75 -2.19 -5.27
C GLY A 150 -28.71 -3.30 -5.34
N GLN A 151 -27.47 -3.01 -5.70
CA GLN A 151 -26.35 -3.94 -5.68
C GLN A 151 -25.80 -4.11 -4.26
N LYS A 152 -25.35 -5.33 -3.95
CA LYS A 152 -24.66 -5.67 -2.70
C LYS A 152 -23.25 -6.10 -3.02
N PHE A 153 -22.30 -5.56 -2.30
CA PHE A 153 -20.90 -5.92 -2.42
C PHE A 153 -20.29 -6.09 -1.04
N VAL A 154 -19.34 -7.00 -0.95
CA VAL A 154 -18.60 -7.31 0.26
C VAL A 154 -17.15 -6.99 -0.03
N VAL A 155 -16.56 -6.15 0.81
CA VAL A 155 -15.13 -5.82 0.70
C VAL A 155 -14.45 -6.29 1.97
N GLU A 156 -13.35 -7.02 1.77
CA GLU A 156 -12.43 -7.36 2.84
C GLU A 156 -11.27 -6.36 2.88
N TYR A 157 -11.03 -5.86 4.07
CA TYR A 157 -9.97 -4.91 4.39
C TYR A 157 -8.95 -5.56 5.31
N SER A 158 -7.74 -5.05 5.23
CA SER A 158 -6.73 -5.14 6.26
C SER A 158 -6.86 -3.99 7.24
N VAL A 159 -6.41 -4.21 8.49
CA VAL A 159 -6.42 -3.17 9.54
C VAL A 159 -5.00 -2.69 9.81
N LEU A 160 -4.81 -1.36 9.82
CA LEU A 160 -3.62 -0.69 10.35
C LEU A 160 -3.79 -0.47 11.87
#